data_AF-A0A3G1QPR8-F1
#
_entry.id   AF-A0A3G1QPR8-F1
#
_cell.length_a   1.000
_cell.length_b   1.000
_cell.length_c   1.000
_cell.angle_alpha   90.00
_cell.angle_beta   90.00
_cell.angle_gamma   90.00
#
_symmetry.space_group_name_H-M   'P 1'
#
loop_
_entity.id
_entity.type
_entity.pdbx_description
1 polymer ?
#
loop_
_entity_poly.entity_id
_entity_poly.type
_entity_poly.pdbx_seq_one_letter_code
_entity_poly.pdbx_strand_id
1 'polypeptide(L)'
;RIKVKNEVVDMDGDEMTRIIWSFIKEKLILPYVDVPINYFDLSVTNRDATNDKVTVEAAEAIKKCNVGIKCATITPDEARVKEFNLKKMWKSPNGTIRNILGGTVFREPIIVSNIPRIVPQWHNPIVVGRHAFGDQYKATDAVLKPGKLQLVHTPADGSAPTTLDVYDFKGEGVGLAMYNTKESIEGFAKSCFQYALMRKYPLVLTTKNTILKKY
;
A
#
# COMPACT_ATOMS: atom_id res chain seq x y z
N ARG A 1 6.35 -2.41 -33.98
CA ARG A 1 6.02 -2.21 -32.55
C ARG A 1 4.52 -2.42 -32.36
N ILE A 2 4.11 -3.15 -31.32
CA ILE A 2 2.72 -3.35 -30.91
C ILE A 2 2.14 -1.99 -30.53
N LYS A 3 1.02 -1.60 -31.14
CA LYS A 3 0.38 -0.30 -30.88
C LYS A 3 -0.54 -0.41 -29.66
N VAL A 4 -0.30 0.43 -28.65
CA VAL A 4 -1.17 0.54 -27.47
C VAL A 4 -1.93 1.86 -27.54
N LYS A 5 -3.26 1.79 -27.40
CA LYS A 5 -4.13 2.97 -27.55
C LYS A 5 -4.10 3.88 -26.32
N ASN A 6 -4.18 3.28 -25.13
CA ASN A 6 -4.30 4.02 -23.87
C ASN A 6 -2.93 4.23 -23.24
N GLU A 7 -2.77 5.35 -22.53
CA GLU A 7 -1.54 5.63 -21.80
C GLU A 7 -1.37 4.72 -20.58
N VAL A 8 -0.12 4.59 -20.13
CA VAL A 8 0.23 4.00 -18.84
C VAL A 8 1.01 4.99 -18.01
N VAL A 9 0.78 5.00 -16.69
CA VAL A 9 1.61 5.76 -15.76
C VAL A 9 2.87 4.96 -15.42
N ASP A 10 4.03 5.54 -15.69
CA ASP A 10 5.35 4.99 -15.38
C ASP A 10 5.94 5.75 -14.19
N MET A 11 6.03 5.08 -13.05
CA MET A 11 6.59 5.64 -11.81
C MET A 11 7.99 5.10 -11.60
N ASP A 12 8.99 5.96 -11.79
CA ASP A 12 10.39 5.62 -11.58
C ASP A 12 10.75 5.47 -10.10
N GLY A 13 11.96 4.98 -9.82
CA GLY A 13 12.37 4.58 -8.48
C GLY A 13 13.78 5.00 -8.11
N ASP A 14 14.33 4.26 -7.16
CA ASP A 14 15.62 4.54 -6.52
C ASP A 14 16.62 3.38 -6.71
N GLU A 15 17.89 3.66 -6.40
CA GLU A 15 19.00 2.69 -6.28
C GLU A 15 19.12 1.71 -7.46
N MET A 16 19.42 0.44 -7.19
CA MET A 16 19.64 -0.58 -8.21
C MET A 16 18.37 -0.82 -9.05
N THR A 17 17.19 -0.68 -8.45
CA THR A 17 15.94 -0.87 -9.17
C THR A 17 15.73 0.18 -10.25
N ARG A 18 16.17 1.43 -10.06
CA ARG A 18 16.13 2.48 -11.10
C ARG A 18 16.97 2.12 -12.33
N ILE A 19 18.17 1.57 -12.11
CA ILE A 19 19.06 1.15 -13.20
C ILE A 19 18.45 -0.02 -13.98
N ILE A 20 17.92 -1.02 -13.27
CA ILE A 20 17.23 -2.18 -13.89
C ILE A 20 15.96 -1.70 -14.64
N TRP A 21 15.24 -0.72 -14.10
CA TRP A 21 14.04 -0.15 -14.72
C TRP A 21 14.32 0.45 -16.09
N SER A 22 15.39 1.25 -16.22
CA SER A 22 15.83 1.82 -17.51
C SER A 22 16.14 0.71 -18.50
N PHE A 23 16.87 -0.33 -18.08
CA PHE A 23 17.20 -1.47 -18.94
C PHE A 23 15.94 -2.20 -19.43
N ILE A 24 15.00 -2.52 -18.53
CA ILE A 24 13.75 -3.19 -18.90
C ILE A 24 12.99 -2.34 -19.94
N LYS A 25 12.82 -1.04 -19.66
CA LYS A 25 12.10 -0.13 -20.54
C LYS A 25 12.74 -0.02 -21.91
N GLU A 26 14.04 0.26 -21.96
CA GLU A 26 14.77 0.54 -23.21
C GLU A 26 15.08 -0.69 -24.04
N LYS A 27 15.35 -1.85 -23.41
CA LYS A 27 15.80 -3.05 -24.11
C LYS A 27 14.69 -4.07 -24.32
N LEU A 28 13.71 -4.15 -23.42
CA LEU A 28 12.72 -5.21 -23.41
C LEU A 28 11.31 -4.73 -23.77
N ILE A 29 10.98 -3.45 -23.57
CA ILE A 29 9.63 -2.92 -23.82
C ILE A 29 9.57 -2.03 -25.06
N LEU A 30 10.21 -0.87 -25.04
CA LEU A 30 10.07 0.17 -26.08
C LEU A 30 10.51 -0.23 -27.50
N PRO A 31 11.48 -1.14 -27.71
CA PRO A 31 11.79 -1.65 -29.05
C PRO A 31 10.63 -2.43 -29.69
N TYR A 32 9.75 -2.99 -28.87
CA TYR A 32 8.69 -3.90 -29.31
C TYR A 32 7.28 -3.31 -29.13
N VAL A 33 7.08 -2.38 -28.20
CA VAL A 33 5.79 -1.79 -27.86
C VAL A 33 5.84 -0.27 -28.04
N ASP A 34 4.85 0.26 -28.74
CA ASP A 34 4.62 1.70 -28.91
C ASP A 34 3.44 2.10 -28.04
N VAL A 35 3.75 2.55 -26.82
CA VAL A 35 2.81 2.86 -25.75
C VAL A 35 3.00 4.31 -25.29
N PRO A 36 1.92 5.11 -25.18
CA PRO A 36 2.00 6.42 -24.55
C PRO A 36 2.34 6.27 -23.07
N ILE A 37 3.41 6.94 -22.62
CA ILE A 37 3.88 6.87 -21.23
C ILE A 37 3.75 8.23 -20.57
N ASN A 38 2.99 8.25 -19.47
CA ASN A 38 2.92 9.38 -18.55
C ASN A 38 3.90 9.15 -17.40
N TYR A 39 5.07 9.79 -17.47
CA TYR A 39 6.21 9.50 -16.60
C TYR A 39 6.23 10.37 -15.33
N PHE A 40 6.49 9.74 -14.19
CA PHE A 40 6.67 10.39 -12.89
C PHE A 40 7.93 9.86 -12.21
N ASP A 41 8.88 10.74 -11.90
CA ASP A 41 10.07 10.37 -11.14
C ASP A 41 9.76 10.34 -9.64
N LEU A 42 9.61 9.15 -9.05
CA LEU A 42 9.37 9.00 -7.61
C LEU A 42 10.66 8.75 -6.80
N SER A 43 11.84 9.04 -7.36
CA SER A 43 13.08 9.01 -6.59
C SER A 43 12.99 9.88 -5.34
N VAL A 44 13.73 9.49 -4.31
CA VAL A 44 13.75 10.22 -3.03
C VAL A 44 14.15 11.69 -3.20
N THR A 45 15.05 11.98 -4.13
CA THR A 45 15.50 13.35 -4.44
C THR A 45 14.44 14.16 -5.15
N ASN A 46 13.74 13.61 -6.15
CA ASN A 46 12.66 14.33 -6.82
C ASN A 46 11.42 14.50 -5.94
N ARG A 47 11.11 13.50 -5.11
CA ARG A 47 10.08 13.64 -4.07
C ARG A 47 10.45 14.74 -3.09
N ASP A 48 11.69 14.82 -2.63
CA ASP A 48 12.11 15.91 -1.75
C ASP A 48 12.00 17.29 -2.45
N ALA A 49 12.46 17.40 -3.68
CA ALA A 49 12.38 18.62 -4.48
C ALA A 49 10.94 19.13 -4.63
N THR A 50 9.99 18.22 -4.92
CA THR A 50 8.57 18.53 -5.15
C THR A 50 7.73 18.58 -3.87
N ASN A 51 8.34 18.43 -2.70
CA ASN A 51 7.65 18.26 -1.42
C ASN A 51 6.62 17.10 -1.44
N ASP A 52 6.99 16.00 -2.11
CA ASP A 52 6.23 14.77 -2.32
C ASP A 52 4.94 14.92 -3.14
N LYS A 53 4.74 16.07 -3.81
CA LYS A 53 3.60 16.29 -4.71
C LYS A 53 3.59 15.31 -5.89
N VAL A 54 4.77 14.98 -6.44
CA VAL A 54 4.91 14.04 -7.57
C VAL A 54 4.27 12.67 -7.27
N THR A 55 4.33 12.20 -6.02
CA THR A 55 3.71 10.94 -5.60
C THR A 55 2.19 10.99 -5.66
N VAL A 56 1.59 12.12 -5.28
CA VAL A 56 0.13 12.35 -5.33
C VAL A 56 -0.31 12.50 -6.77
N GLU A 57 0.42 13.27 -7.57
CA GLU A 57 0.13 13.49 -8.99
C GLU A 57 0.18 12.17 -9.78
N ALA A 58 1.16 11.31 -9.51
CA ALA A 58 1.23 9.97 -10.11
C ALA A 58 0.00 9.13 -9.75
N ALA A 59 -0.45 9.15 -8.50
CA ALA A 59 -1.64 8.42 -8.07
C ALA A 59 -2.92 8.93 -8.76
N GLU A 60 -3.08 10.25 -8.88
CA GLU A 60 -4.21 10.85 -9.59
C GLU A 60 -4.17 10.56 -11.10
N ALA A 61 -2.98 10.50 -11.70
CA ALA A 61 -2.82 10.07 -13.09
C ALA A 61 -3.27 8.62 -13.30
N ILE A 62 -2.94 7.72 -12.36
CA ILE A 62 -3.41 6.32 -12.41
C ILE A 62 -4.93 6.24 -12.38
N LYS A 63 -5.62 7.09 -11.59
CA LYS A 63 -7.10 7.11 -11.58
C LYS A 63 -7.69 7.49 -12.94
N LYS A 64 -6.98 8.27 -13.75
CA LYS A 64 -7.41 8.68 -15.09
C LYS A 64 -7.19 7.59 -16.14
N CYS A 65 -6.03 6.93 -16.11
CA CYS A 65 -5.65 5.94 -17.13
C CYS A 65 -5.88 4.47 -16.72
N ASN A 66 -6.21 4.22 -15.45
CA ASN A 66 -6.42 2.91 -14.80
C ASN A 66 -5.18 2.01 -14.66
N VAL A 67 -4.02 2.38 -15.20
CA VAL A 67 -2.83 1.52 -15.22
C VAL A 67 -1.59 2.30 -14.76
N GLY A 68 -0.98 1.83 -13.67
CA GLY A 68 0.31 2.32 -13.19
C GLY A 68 1.31 1.19 -13.05
N ILE A 69 2.55 1.43 -13.46
CA ILE A 69 3.68 0.51 -13.30
C ILE A 69 4.74 1.23 -12.48
N LYS A 70 5.22 0.60 -11.41
CA LYS A 70 6.02 1.27 -10.39
C LYS A 70 7.32 0.55 -10.11
N CYS A 71 8.42 1.30 -10.16
CA CYS A 71 9.73 0.91 -9.67
C CYS A 71 9.82 1.03 -8.13
N ALA A 72 10.72 0.27 -7.49
CA ALA A 72 10.89 0.34 -6.04
C ALA A 72 11.48 1.71 -5.63
N THR A 73 11.04 2.20 -4.47
CA THR A 73 11.36 3.56 -3.98
C THR A 73 11.77 3.50 -2.52
N ILE A 74 12.73 4.33 -2.13
CA ILE A 74 13.16 4.51 -0.74
C ILE A 74 11.99 5.06 0.10
N THR A 75 11.75 4.48 1.28
CA THR A 75 10.99 5.15 2.33
C THR A 75 12.02 5.62 3.35
N PRO A 76 12.31 6.93 3.44
CA PRO A 76 13.45 7.40 4.20
C PRO A 76 13.24 7.23 5.71
N ASP A 77 14.30 6.80 6.40
CA ASP A 77 14.47 6.84 7.86
C ASP A 77 15.49 7.96 8.22
N GLU A 78 15.92 8.03 9.47
CA GLU A 78 16.89 9.02 9.94
C GLU A 78 18.23 8.95 9.20
N ALA A 79 18.66 7.75 8.81
CA ALA A 79 19.90 7.55 8.07
C ALA A 79 19.75 8.05 6.63
N ARG A 80 18.65 7.73 5.96
CA ARG A 80 18.37 8.20 4.59
C ARG A 80 18.15 9.70 4.53
N VAL A 81 17.56 10.32 5.56
CA VAL A 81 17.46 11.79 5.64
C VAL A 81 18.85 12.44 5.62
N LYS A 82 19.82 11.87 6.35
CA LYS A 82 21.20 12.36 6.36
C LYS A 82 21.93 12.07 5.06
N GLU A 83 21.81 10.85 4.54
CA GLU A 83 22.46 10.41 3.30
C GLU A 83 22.09 11.28 2.10
N PHE A 84 20.80 11.60 1.95
CA PHE A 84 20.29 12.36 0.81
C PHE A 84 20.04 13.85 1.13
N ASN A 85 20.38 14.31 2.34
CA ASN A 85 20.11 15.67 2.82
C ASN A 85 18.65 16.12 2.61
N LEU A 86 17.71 15.26 3.03
CA LEU A 86 16.28 15.48 2.81
C LEU A 86 15.73 16.57 3.74
N LYS A 87 14.75 17.35 3.25
CA LYS A 87 14.03 18.36 4.05
C LYS A 87 13.35 17.75 5.27
N LYS A 88 12.82 16.53 5.12
CA LYS A 88 12.20 15.74 6.19
C LYS A 88 12.10 14.26 5.83
N MET A 89 11.71 13.46 6.81
CA MET A 89 11.36 12.05 6.64
C MET A 89 10.02 11.92 5.89
N TRP A 90 10.07 11.82 4.56
CA TRP A 90 8.87 11.65 3.73
C TRP A 90 8.17 10.32 3.97
N LYS A 91 6.84 10.32 3.84
CA LYS A 91 6.03 9.09 3.93
C LYS A 91 6.35 8.14 2.78
N SER A 92 6.00 6.86 2.95
CA SER A 92 6.19 5.86 1.90
C SER A 92 5.33 6.17 0.67
N PRO A 93 5.92 6.26 -0.55
CA PRO A 93 5.14 6.47 -1.77
C PRO A 93 4.10 5.39 -2.00
N ASN A 94 4.42 4.14 -1.63
CA ASN A 94 3.48 3.03 -1.72
C ASN A 94 2.24 3.25 -0.84
N GLY A 95 2.43 3.80 0.36
CA GLY A 95 1.33 4.13 1.27
C GLY A 95 0.45 5.24 0.72
N THR A 96 1.06 6.32 0.22
CA THR A 96 0.34 7.44 -0.41
C THR A 96 -0.49 6.98 -1.60
N ILE A 97 0.10 6.24 -2.55
CA ILE A 97 -0.60 5.74 -3.74
C ILE A 97 -1.76 4.82 -3.35
N ARG A 98 -1.54 3.86 -2.45
CA ARG A 98 -2.61 2.96 -1.97
C ARG A 98 -3.74 3.71 -1.27
N ASN A 99 -3.42 4.77 -0.54
CA ASN A 99 -4.44 5.56 0.14
C ASN A 99 -5.32 6.34 -0.84
N ILE A 100 -4.76 6.78 -1.97
CA ILE A 100 -5.47 7.53 -3.00
C ILE A 100 -6.29 6.60 -3.92
N LEU A 101 -5.72 5.44 -4.28
CA LEU A 101 -6.36 4.47 -5.17
C LEU A 101 -7.33 3.53 -4.44
N GLY A 102 -7.06 3.22 -3.18
CA GLY A 102 -7.72 2.14 -2.45
C GLY A 102 -7.37 0.75 -3.01
N GLY A 103 -8.13 -0.25 -2.56
CA GLY A 103 -8.13 -1.60 -3.15
C GLY A 103 -7.26 -2.64 -2.44
N THR A 104 -6.91 -3.67 -3.20
CA THR A 104 -6.31 -4.92 -2.71
C THR A 104 -4.99 -5.18 -3.41
N VAL A 105 -3.96 -5.49 -2.65
CA VAL A 105 -2.65 -5.85 -3.19
C VAL A 105 -2.55 -7.37 -3.27
N PHE A 106 -2.61 -7.92 -4.47
CA PHE A 106 -2.34 -9.34 -4.71
C PHE A 106 -0.84 -9.58 -4.86
N ARG A 107 -0.30 -10.54 -4.12
CA ARG A 107 1.09 -10.98 -4.21
C ARG A 107 1.13 -12.46 -4.53
N GLU A 108 1.96 -12.82 -5.50
CA GLU A 108 2.08 -14.19 -6.01
C GLU A 108 3.54 -14.49 -6.35
N PRO A 109 4.04 -15.70 -6.05
CA PRO A 109 5.37 -16.10 -6.47
C PRO A 109 5.43 -16.41 -7.97
N ILE A 110 6.54 -16.04 -8.61
CA ILE A 110 6.91 -16.56 -9.93
C ILE A 110 7.63 -17.89 -9.72
N ILE A 111 6.99 -19.00 -10.11
CA ILE A 111 7.54 -20.35 -9.91
C ILE A 111 8.52 -20.67 -11.03
N VAL A 112 9.74 -21.05 -10.64
CA VAL A 112 10.79 -21.51 -11.56
C VAL A 112 11.10 -22.98 -11.21
N SER A 113 11.02 -23.87 -12.19
CA SER A 113 11.04 -25.33 -11.99
C SER A 113 12.30 -25.87 -11.31
N ASN A 114 13.44 -25.20 -11.51
CA ASN A 114 14.73 -25.59 -10.95
C ASN A 114 15.09 -24.88 -9.63
N ILE A 115 14.20 -24.06 -9.06
CA ILE A 115 14.40 -23.39 -7.77
C ILE A 115 13.62 -24.15 -6.68
N PRO A 116 14.30 -24.77 -5.69
CA PRO A 116 13.64 -25.47 -4.61
C PRO A 116 12.78 -24.53 -3.76
N ARG A 117 11.66 -25.04 -3.23
CA ARG A 117 10.76 -24.29 -2.34
C ARG A 117 11.05 -24.62 -0.88
N ILE A 118 10.90 -23.63 0.00
CA ILE A 118 11.07 -23.79 1.45
C ILE A 118 10.08 -24.82 2.01
N VAL A 119 8.85 -24.82 1.50
CA VAL A 119 7.83 -25.85 1.79
C VAL A 119 7.70 -26.72 0.54
N PRO A 120 8.34 -27.91 0.48
CA PRO A 120 8.41 -28.71 -0.73
C PRO A 120 7.05 -29.15 -1.29
N GLN A 121 6.06 -29.32 -0.41
CA GLN A 121 4.70 -29.76 -0.73
C GLN A 121 3.85 -28.69 -1.43
N TRP A 122 4.31 -27.43 -1.47
CA TRP A 122 3.61 -26.37 -2.19
C TRP A 122 3.88 -26.44 -3.68
N HIS A 123 3.14 -27.30 -4.38
CA HIS A 123 3.29 -27.48 -5.82
C HIS A 123 2.67 -26.36 -6.65
N ASN A 124 1.67 -25.65 -6.11
CA ASN A 124 0.96 -24.55 -6.76
C ASN A 124 1.24 -23.22 -6.06
N PRO A 125 1.22 -22.07 -6.77
CA PRO A 125 1.43 -20.78 -6.16
C PRO A 125 0.27 -20.43 -5.20
N ILE A 126 0.61 -19.75 -4.11
CA ILE A 126 -0.35 -19.16 -3.19
C ILE A 126 -0.40 -17.67 -3.47
N VAL A 127 -1.60 -17.14 -3.74
CA VAL A 127 -1.82 -15.71 -3.92
C VAL A 127 -2.34 -15.12 -2.61
N VAL A 128 -1.66 -14.10 -2.11
CA VAL A 128 -2.09 -13.34 -0.94
C VAL A 128 -2.75 -12.05 -1.39
N GLY A 129 -4.07 -11.96 -1.23
CA GLY A 129 -4.82 -10.71 -1.36
C GLY A 129 -4.75 -9.93 -0.04
N ARG A 130 -3.96 -8.86 0.00
CA ARG A 130 -3.80 -8.00 1.18
C ARG A 130 -4.73 -6.79 1.11
N HIS A 131 -5.56 -6.61 2.14
CA HIS A 131 -6.33 -5.36 2.32
C HIS A 131 -5.37 -4.20 2.62
N ALA A 132 -5.37 -3.19 1.76
CA ALA A 132 -4.36 -2.12 1.77
C ALA A 132 -4.89 -0.80 2.34
N PHE A 133 -5.81 -0.85 3.31
CA PHE A 133 -6.46 0.32 3.89
C PHE A 133 -6.76 0.10 5.38
N GLY A 134 -6.64 1.17 6.19
CA GLY A 134 -7.01 1.18 7.60
C GLY A 134 -6.04 0.41 8.49
N ASP A 135 -6.58 -0.15 9.57
CA ASP A 135 -5.90 -0.98 10.56
C ASP A 135 -4.63 -0.30 11.11
N GLN A 136 -3.58 -1.07 11.43
CA GLN A 136 -2.32 -0.56 11.96
C GLN A 136 -1.64 0.46 11.04
N TYR A 137 -1.92 0.44 9.73
CA TYR A 137 -1.30 1.34 8.76
C TYR A 137 -1.84 2.77 8.81
N LYS A 138 -2.99 2.98 9.48
CA LYS A 138 -3.58 4.30 9.75
C LYS A 138 -3.98 4.46 11.22
N ALA A 139 -3.31 3.72 12.09
CA ALA A 139 -3.53 3.84 13.52
C ALA A 139 -3.01 5.18 14.05
N THR A 140 -3.52 5.58 15.21
CA THR A 140 -2.92 6.62 16.05
C THR A 140 -2.46 5.96 17.33
N ASP A 141 -1.19 6.15 17.67
CA ASP A 141 -0.55 5.58 18.84
C ASP A 141 0.17 6.65 19.67
N ALA A 142 0.32 6.39 20.96
CA ALA A 142 0.96 7.31 21.89
C ALA A 142 1.52 6.59 23.12
N VAL A 143 2.58 7.16 23.70
CA VAL A 143 3.02 6.88 25.07
C VAL A 143 2.13 7.66 26.04
N LEU A 144 1.60 6.99 27.05
CA LEU A 144 0.60 7.50 27.98
C LEU A 144 1.12 7.44 29.42
N LYS A 145 0.86 8.51 30.17
CA LYS A 145 1.09 8.58 31.63
C LYS A 145 -0.12 7.99 32.39
N PRO A 146 -0.04 7.80 33.72
CA PRO A 146 -1.18 7.34 34.51
C PRO A 146 -2.46 8.16 34.23
N GLY A 147 -3.57 7.45 34.01
CA GLY A 147 -4.83 8.07 33.60
C GLY A 147 -5.74 7.13 32.80
N LYS A 148 -6.96 7.59 32.53
CA LYS A 148 -7.97 6.82 31.81
C LYS A 148 -7.82 6.96 30.29
N LEU A 149 -7.71 5.85 29.59
CA LEU A 149 -7.78 5.78 28.12
C LEU A 149 -9.20 5.41 27.70
N GLN A 150 -9.78 6.27 26.86
CA GLN A 150 -11.14 6.10 26.33
C GLN A 150 -11.14 6.31 24.81
N LEU A 151 -12.05 5.62 24.12
CA LEU A 151 -12.41 5.91 22.73
C LEU A 151 -13.72 6.71 22.72
N VAL A 152 -13.69 7.88 22.08
CA VAL A 152 -14.86 8.76 21.98
C VAL A 152 -15.26 8.89 20.51
N HIS A 153 -16.50 8.53 20.20
CA HIS A 153 -17.10 8.75 18.89
C HIS A 153 -18.16 9.85 19.01
N THR A 154 -17.97 10.94 18.28
CA THR A 154 -18.93 12.06 18.21
C THR A 154 -19.66 12.00 16.86
N PRO A 155 -20.95 11.63 16.84
CA PRO A 155 -21.73 11.56 15.62
C PRO A 155 -21.86 12.92 14.93
N ALA A 156 -21.83 12.91 13.59
CA ALA A 156 -21.96 14.12 12.78
C ALA A 156 -23.39 14.70 12.78
N ASP A 157 -24.39 13.91 13.13
CA ASP A 157 -25.79 14.31 13.24
C ASP A 157 -26.12 15.07 14.54
N GLY A 158 -25.11 15.30 15.39
CA GLY A 158 -25.26 16.00 16.67
C GLY A 158 -25.86 15.14 17.79
N SER A 159 -26.09 13.84 17.57
CA SER A 159 -26.48 12.92 18.63
C SER A 159 -25.38 12.75 19.68
N ALA A 160 -25.75 12.24 20.86
CA ALA A 160 -24.85 12.17 22.01
C ALA A 160 -23.59 11.35 21.70
N PRO A 161 -22.38 11.83 22.07
CA PRO A 161 -21.15 11.07 21.90
C PRO A 161 -21.18 9.73 22.63
N THR A 162 -20.64 8.70 21.99
CA THR A 162 -20.38 7.41 22.64
C THR A 162 -18.98 7.39 23.21
N THR A 163 -18.85 7.06 24.50
CA THR A 163 -17.55 6.90 25.17
C THR A 163 -17.37 5.44 25.58
N LEU A 164 -16.26 4.84 25.17
CA LEU A 164 -15.89 3.47 25.47
C LEU A 164 -14.61 3.45 26.30
N ASP A 165 -14.67 2.85 27.47
CA ASP A 165 -13.50 2.68 28.33
C ASP A 165 -12.58 1.59 27.78
N VAL A 166 -11.31 1.94 27.58
CA VAL A 166 -10.29 1.00 27.10
C VAL A 166 -9.49 0.47 28.28
N TYR A 167 -8.88 1.37 29.06
CA TYR A 167 -8.04 1.00 30.20
C TYR A 167 -7.84 2.18 31.17
N ASP A 168 -7.48 1.88 32.42
CA ASP A 168 -7.07 2.87 33.44
C ASP A 168 -5.62 2.61 33.83
N PHE A 169 -4.71 3.41 33.26
CA PHE A 169 -3.27 3.30 33.45
C PHE A 169 -2.88 3.70 34.87
N LYS A 170 -2.22 2.79 35.59
CA LYS A 170 -1.60 3.06 36.90
C LYS A 170 -0.14 3.51 36.81
N GLY A 171 0.49 3.28 35.66
CA GLY A 171 1.87 3.63 35.33
C GLY A 171 1.98 4.08 33.88
N GLU A 172 3.20 4.37 33.43
CA GLU A 172 3.46 4.67 32.01
C GLU A 172 3.16 3.44 31.14
N GLY A 173 2.61 3.68 29.94
CA GLY A 173 2.28 2.64 28.99
C GLY A 173 2.07 3.19 27.58
N VAL A 174 1.47 2.38 26.71
CA VAL A 174 1.17 2.76 25.32
C VAL A 174 -0.27 2.47 24.97
N GLY A 175 -0.86 3.32 24.13
CA GLY A 175 -2.20 3.14 23.58
C GLY A 175 -2.17 3.21 22.06
N LEU A 176 -3.08 2.48 21.42
CA LEU A 176 -3.27 2.51 19.98
C LEU A 176 -4.76 2.43 19.65
N ALA A 177 -5.20 3.25 18.69
CA ALA A 177 -6.51 3.18 18.08
C ALA A 177 -6.38 2.97 16.57
N MET A 178 -7.19 2.07 16.01
CA MET A 178 -7.25 1.81 14.56
C MET A 178 -8.71 1.74 14.10
N TYR A 179 -8.90 1.85 12.78
CA TYR A 179 -10.22 1.82 12.16
C TYR A 179 -10.17 1.17 10.79
N ASN A 180 -11.34 0.78 10.31
CA ASN A 180 -11.58 0.44 8.92
C ASN A 180 -12.95 0.98 8.50
N THR A 181 -13.29 0.90 7.22
CA THR A 181 -14.57 1.39 6.69
C THR A 181 -15.31 0.29 5.96
N LYS A 182 -16.65 0.28 6.07
CA LYS A 182 -17.50 -0.69 5.36
C LYS A 182 -17.24 -0.68 3.85
N GLU A 183 -17.15 0.51 3.26
CA GLU A 183 -16.84 0.69 1.83
C GLU A 183 -15.52 0.00 1.43
N SER A 184 -14.48 0.19 2.23
CA SER A 184 -13.17 -0.42 1.97
C SER A 184 -13.18 -1.94 2.12
N ILE A 185 -13.87 -2.46 3.14
CA ILE A 185 -14.01 -3.91 3.38
C ILE A 185 -14.80 -4.57 2.25
N GLU A 186 -15.90 -3.95 1.80
CA GLU A 186 -16.68 -4.47 0.67
C GLU A 186 -15.89 -4.44 -0.64
N GLY A 187 -15.11 -3.38 -0.88
CA GLY A 187 -14.21 -3.30 -2.03
C GLY A 187 -13.14 -4.40 -2.00
N PHE A 188 -12.54 -4.63 -0.82
CA PHE A 188 -11.59 -5.72 -0.60
C PHE A 188 -12.22 -7.09 -0.91
N ALA A 189 -13.38 -7.39 -0.32
CA ALA A 189 -14.08 -8.65 -0.55
C ALA A 189 -14.41 -8.86 -2.04
N LYS A 190 -15.00 -7.86 -2.71
CA LYS A 190 -15.34 -7.92 -4.14
C LYS A 190 -14.12 -8.22 -5.01
N SER A 191 -13.01 -7.52 -4.78
CA SER A 191 -11.77 -7.76 -5.53
C SER A 191 -11.22 -9.17 -5.33
N CYS A 192 -11.25 -9.70 -4.10
CA CYS A 192 -10.81 -11.06 -3.80
C CYS A 192 -11.69 -12.12 -4.47
N PHE A 193 -13.02 -11.94 -4.46
CA PHE A 193 -13.94 -12.84 -5.17
C PHE A 193 -13.70 -12.81 -6.69
N GLN A 194 -13.60 -11.62 -7.28
CA GLN A 194 -13.33 -11.47 -8.71
C GLN A 194 -12.00 -12.12 -9.12
N TYR A 195 -10.94 -11.89 -8.33
CA TYR A 195 -9.62 -12.48 -8.60
C TYR A 195 -9.64 -14.00 -8.46
N ALA A 196 -10.29 -14.54 -7.42
CA ALA A 196 -10.42 -15.99 -7.22
C ALA A 196 -11.19 -16.65 -8.37
N LEU A 197 -12.29 -16.04 -8.84
CA LEU A 197 -13.06 -16.52 -9.99
C LEU A 197 -12.24 -16.48 -11.27
N MET A 198 -11.56 -15.36 -11.56
CA MET A 198 -10.67 -15.21 -12.73
C MET A 198 -9.59 -16.29 -12.74
N ARG A 199 -9.03 -16.61 -11.58
CA ARG A 199 -7.96 -17.60 -11.40
C ARG A 199 -8.45 -19.02 -11.24
N LYS A 200 -9.75 -19.23 -11.06
CA LYS A 200 -10.37 -20.52 -10.69
C LYS A 200 -9.73 -21.12 -9.43
N TYR A 201 -9.46 -20.27 -8.44
CA TYR A 201 -8.86 -20.66 -7.16
C TYR A 201 -9.92 -20.69 -6.06
N PRO A 202 -9.79 -21.58 -5.05
CA PRO A 202 -10.53 -21.42 -3.81
C PRO A 202 -10.11 -20.13 -3.10
N LEU A 203 -11.02 -19.52 -2.36
CA LEU A 203 -10.77 -18.30 -1.59
C LEU A 203 -10.89 -18.59 -0.09
N VAL A 204 -9.92 -18.10 0.68
CA VAL A 204 -9.90 -18.20 2.15
C VAL A 204 -9.69 -16.80 2.73
N LEU A 205 -10.51 -16.44 3.72
CA LEU A 205 -10.35 -15.25 4.54
C LEU A 205 -10.07 -15.68 5.99
N THR A 206 -9.11 -15.03 6.64
CA THR A 206 -8.79 -15.28 8.04
C THR A 206 -8.92 -13.99 8.85
N THR A 207 -9.50 -14.10 10.04
CA THR A 207 -9.65 -12.99 11.01
C THR A 207 -9.45 -13.52 12.43
N LYS A 208 -9.51 -12.63 13.43
CA LYS A 208 -9.52 -13.00 14.86
C LYS A 208 -10.87 -12.65 15.52
N ASN A 209 -11.98 -12.95 14.85
CA ASN A 209 -13.34 -12.62 15.29
C ASN A 209 -13.73 -13.21 16.66
N THR A 210 -13.06 -14.25 17.13
CA THR A 210 -13.27 -14.79 18.48
C THR A 210 -12.92 -13.77 19.57
N ILE A 211 -11.94 -12.90 19.30
CA ILE A 211 -11.49 -11.80 20.18
C ILE A 211 -12.08 -10.47 19.73
N LEU A 212 -11.89 -10.12 18.45
CA LEU A 212 -12.40 -8.88 17.86
C LEU A 212 -13.81 -9.10 17.32
N LYS A 213 -14.78 -9.16 18.23
CA LYS A 213 -16.16 -9.57 17.90
C LYS A 213 -16.93 -8.58 17.02
N LYS A 214 -16.53 -7.30 17.03
CA LYS A 214 -17.20 -6.21 16.31
C LYS A 214 -16.37 -5.64 15.14
N TYR A 215 -15.08 -5.95 15.08
CA TYR A 215 -14.15 -5.41 14.09
C TYR A 215 -14.20 -6.21 12.80
#